data_AF-A0A3A4PBZ9-F1
#
_entry.id   AF-A0A3A4PBZ9-F1
#
_cell.length_a   1.000
_cell.length_b   1.000
_cell.length_c   1.000
_cell.angle_alpha   90.00
_cell.angle_beta   90.00
_cell.angle_gamma   90.00
#
_symmetry.space_group_name_H-M   'P 1'
#
loop_
_entity.id
_entity.type
_entity.pdbx_description
1 polymer ?
#
loop_
_entity_poly.entity_id
_entity_poly.type
_entity_poly.pdbx_seq_one_letter_code
_entity_poly.pdbx_strand_id
1 'polypeptide(L)'
;MMSDNGLNVRVPVERSALRTRARGMILPVILLMLVLVGLLAASLAFHVNARLNAAQVTINRVQTRLAAESCIEKIKLILRDDRTNINRWYDNIEELHRIIVWKPGGDETVWDTNEEYEDDPNERMVYRCSVVGDDFTDDEEAIRIGVTDEAAKLNLNTATRDQLLILARLAVGEREDLDPGEVVDAILDWRDADKDPRTEEADTEGAYYDELVRPIKVKNALFDTVEELLRVKGMDGRVLYGEDYDRNGLLSPNEDDGDERFPPDDADGFLNLGLLPYVTVHSRDFNVSNDERDRINIYDADQRGLRDKLMEAFADDSAKVSYVLQAAQQRGNDNGDGSEGSGSNTGAGASGAAGTDEGGGAATDDEGRPITQRSTDKRERLAQSRPPRADAPPAGGTGDPASGGAAD
;
A
#
# COMPACT_ATOMS: atom_id res chain seq x y z
N MET A 1 -31.49 -52.42 119.01
CA MET A 1 -31.12 -51.47 120.09
C MET A 1 -30.05 -50.56 119.53
N MET A 2 -30.32 -49.24 119.55
CA MET A 2 -29.36 -48.12 119.61
C MET A 2 -28.27 -48.04 118.52
N SER A 3 -27.93 -46.87 117.96
CA SER A 3 -28.52 -45.55 117.96
C SER A 3 -27.82 -44.78 116.84
N ASP A 4 -28.53 -43.81 116.31
CA ASP A 4 -28.14 -42.80 115.34
C ASP A 4 -26.82 -42.08 115.68
N ASN A 5 -26.05 -41.72 114.66
CA ASN A 5 -25.33 -40.45 114.60
C ASN A 5 -24.83 -40.21 113.17
N GLY A 6 -25.47 -39.24 112.52
CA GLY A 6 -25.22 -38.89 111.13
C GLY A 6 -23.88 -38.21 110.87
N LEU A 7 -23.44 -38.32 109.62
CA LEU A 7 -22.67 -37.29 108.95
C LEU A 7 -23.09 -37.26 107.49
N ASN A 8 -23.68 -36.15 107.08
CA ASN A 8 -24.20 -35.90 105.75
C ASN A 8 -23.02 -35.55 104.82
N VAL A 9 -22.54 -36.52 104.03
CA VAL A 9 -21.50 -36.30 103.01
C VAL A 9 -22.14 -36.49 101.64
N ARG A 10 -22.37 -35.37 100.95
CA ARG A 10 -22.75 -35.33 99.53
C ARG A 10 -21.60 -35.86 98.70
N VAL A 11 -21.76 -37.06 98.14
CA VAL A 11 -20.83 -37.59 97.12
C VAL A 11 -21.36 -37.15 95.75
N PRO A 12 -20.57 -36.43 94.93
CA PRO A 12 -21.02 -35.90 93.65
C PRO A 12 -21.21 -37.03 92.63
N VAL A 13 -22.34 -37.01 91.93
CA VAL A 13 -22.59 -37.88 90.77
C VAL A 13 -21.69 -37.42 89.62
N GLU A 14 -20.59 -38.13 89.37
CA GLU A 14 -19.82 -37.97 88.15
C GLU A 14 -20.66 -38.46 86.96
N ARG A 15 -21.28 -37.50 86.25
CA ARG A 15 -21.73 -37.73 84.88
C ARG A 15 -20.50 -37.63 83.98
N SER A 16 -19.92 -38.77 83.62
CA SER A 16 -18.94 -38.87 82.54
C SER A 16 -19.61 -38.52 81.20
N ALA A 17 -19.70 -37.22 80.91
CA ALA A 17 -20.04 -36.73 79.59
C ALA A 17 -18.86 -37.02 78.67
N LEU A 18 -18.99 -38.05 77.84
CA LEU A 18 -18.14 -38.25 76.67
C LEU A 18 -18.31 -37.03 75.75
N ARG A 19 -17.46 -36.01 75.92
CA ARG A 19 -17.31 -34.95 74.94
C ARG A 19 -16.65 -35.56 73.70
N THR A 20 -17.47 -36.02 72.75
CA THR A 20 -17.02 -36.16 71.37
C THR A 20 -16.56 -34.80 70.90
N ARG A 21 -15.24 -34.62 70.83
CA ARG A 21 -14.59 -33.45 70.23
C ARG A 21 -14.83 -33.56 68.72
N ALA A 22 -16.00 -33.11 68.26
CA ALA A 22 -16.31 -33.02 66.85
C ALA A 22 -15.27 -32.07 66.22
N ARG A 23 -14.30 -32.64 65.49
CA ARG A 23 -13.32 -31.87 64.73
C ARG A 23 -14.08 -31.11 63.65
N GLY A 24 -14.10 -29.78 63.73
CA GLY A 24 -14.75 -28.92 62.74
C GLY A 24 -14.05 -28.91 61.38
N MET A 25 -14.05 -30.04 60.68
CA MET A 25 -13.42 -30.25 59.36
C MET A 25 -14.38 -29.99 58.19
N ILE A 26 -15.67 -29.83 58.44
CA ILE A 26 -16.70 -29.71 57.39
C ILE A 26 -16.59 -28.38 56.65
N LEU A 27 -16.38 -27.27 57.37
CA LEU A 27 -16.27 -25.94 56.77
C LEU A 27 -15.09 -25.80 55.79
N PRO A 28 -13.83 -26.18 56.13
CA PRO A 28 -12.73 -26.07 55.17
C PRO A 28 -12.89 -27.01 53.97
N VAL A 29 -13.51 -28.18 54.12
CA VAL A 29 -13.80 -29.08 53.01
C VAL A 29 -14.85 -28.48 52.06
N ILE A 30 -15.92 -27.90 52.60
CA ILE A 30 -16.94 -27.22 51.79
C ILE A 30 -16.32 -26.01 51.08
N LEU A 31 -15.49 -25.23 51.76
CA LEU A 31 -14.83 -24.07 51.16
C LEU A 31 -13.88 -24.50 50.03
N LEU A 32 -13.10 -25.56 50.22
CA LEU A 32 -12.26 -26.13 49.16
C LEU A 32 -13.11 -26.64 47.98
N MET A 33 -14.21 -27.33 48.25
CA MET A 33 -15.14 -27.78 47.19
C MET A 33 -15.73 -26.59 46.43
N LEU A 34 -16.13 -25.51 47.11
CA LEU A 34 -16.65 -24.30 46.47
C LEU A 34 -15.60 -23.61 45.60
N VAL A 35 -14.35 -23.55 46.06
CA VAL A 35 -13.24 -23.01 45.25
C VAL A 35 -13.01 -23.87 44.02
N LEU A 36 -12.99 -25.20 44.15
CA LEU A 36 -12.81 -26.10 43.01
C LEU A 36 -13.95 -25.99 41.99
N VAL A 37 -15.20 -25.94 42.46
CA VAL A 37 -16.37 -25.72 41.59
C VAL A 37 -16.32 -24.35 40.93
N GLY A 38 -15.92 -23.30 41.66
CA GLY A 38 -15.72 -21.96 41.12
C GLY A 38 -14.66 -21.91 40.02
N LEU A 39 -13.51 -22.57 40.23
CA LEU A 39 -12.45 -22.67 39.22
C LEU A 39 -12.91 -23.46 37.99
N LEU A 40 -13.66 -24.55 38.17
CA LEU A 40 -14.21 -25.33 37.07
C LEU A 40 -15.26 -24.54 36.28
N ALA A 41 -16.14 -23.81 36.96
CA ALA A 41 -17.12 -22.93 36.32
C ALA A 41 -16.45 -21.78 35.56
N ALA A 42 -15.42 -21.15 36.15
CA ALA A 42 -14.64 -20.10 35.49
C ALA A 42 -13.88 -20.64 34.27
N SER A 43 -13.29 -21.83 34.37
CA SER A 43 -12.60 -22.50 33.26
C SER A 43 -13.56 -22.81 32.11
N LEU A 44 -14.74 -23.37 32.41
CA LEU A 44 -15.77 -23.63 31.39
C LEU A 44 -16.27 -22.35 30.75
N ALA A 45 -16.57 -21.31 31.54
CA ALA A 45 -17.01 -20.01 31.04
C ALA A 45 -15.95 -19.40 30.09
N PHE A 46 -14.67 -19.46 30.48
CA PHE A 46 -13.58 -19.02 29.61
C PHE A 46 -13.53 -19.80 28.29
N HIS A 47 -13.65 -21.13 28.34
CA HIS A 47 -13.61 -21.96 27.13
C HIS A 47 -14.82 -21.72 26.21
N VAL A 48 -16.01 -21.55 26.78
CA VAL A 48 -17.23 -21.24 26.02
C VAL A 48 -17.10 -19.87 25.36
N ASN A 49 -16.68 -18.84 26.10
CA ASN A 49 -16.50 -17.49 25.55
C ASN A 49 -15.42 -17.47 24.45
N ALA A 50 -14.29 -18.15 24.66
CA ALA A 50 -13.25 -18.28 23.64
C ALA A 50 -13.76 -18.96 22.35
N ARG A 51 -14.56 -20.02 22.49
CA ARG A 51 -15.19 -20.71 21.34
C ARG A 51 -16.23 -19.86 20.63
N LEU A 52 -17.06 -19.12 21.37
CA LEU A 52 -18.05 -18.20 20.79
C LEU A 52 -17.36 -17.07 20.02
N ASN A 53 -16.30 -16.47 20.59
CA ASN A 53 -15.52 -15.44 19.90
C ASN A 53 -14.86 -15.99 18.63
N ALA A 54 -14.25 -17.18 18.69
CA ALA A 54 -13.64 -17.81 17.52
C ALA A 54 -14.68 -18.13 16.42
N ALA A 55 -15.87 -18.59 16.80
CA ALA A 55 -16.97 -18.84 15.87
C ALA A 55 -17.44 -17.53 15.21
N GLN A 56 -17.60 -16.45 16.00
CA GLN A 56 -18.01 -15.15 15.47
C GLN A 56 -16.97 -14.57 14.50
N VAL A 57 -15.67 -14.64 14.83
CA VAL A 57 -14.59 -14.20 13.93
C VAL A 57 -14.60 -15.00 12.63
N THR A 58 -14.86 -16.31 12.70
CA THR A 58 -14.94 -17.16 11.50
C THR A 58 -16.12 -16.76 10.61
N ILE A 59 -17.30 -16.54 11.20
CA ILE A 59 -18.49 -16.07 10.47
C ILE A 59 -18.20 -14.72 9.82
N ASN A 60 -17.68 -13.76 10.58
CA ASN A 60 -17.35 -12.43 10.07
C ASN A 60 -16.33 -12.51 8.93
N ARG A 61 -15.28 -13.34 9.06
CA ARG A 61 -14.27 -13.51 8.01
C ARG A 61 -14.87 -14.04 6.71
N VAL A 62 -15.73 -15.05 6.78
CA VAL A 62 -16.42 -15.59 5.60
C VAL A 62 -17.34 -14.53 5.00
N GLN A 63 -18.10 -13.83 5.82
CA GLN A 63 -19.01 -12.79 5.36
C GLN A 63 -18.29 -11.61 4.72
N THR A 64 -17.18 -11.14 5.31
CA THR A 64 -16.33 -10.09 4.73
C THR A 64 -15.78 -10.52 3.37
N ARG A 65 -15.31 -11.77 3.25
CA ARG A 65 -14.84 -12.30 1.97
C ARG A 65 -15.94 -12.33 0.92
N LEU A 66 -17.12 -12.83 1.27
CA LEU A 66 -18.27 -12.85 0.35
C LEU A 66 -18.70 -11.44 -0.04
N ALA A 67 -18.66 -10.49 0.89
CA ALA A 67 -18.96 -9.09 0.59
C ALA A 67 -17.95 -8.48 -0.39
N ALA A 68 -16.67 -8.78 -0.22
CA ALA A 68 -15.62 -8.35 -1.15
C ALA A 68 -15.79 -9.00 -2.53
N GLU A 69 -16.12 -10.30 -2.59
CA GLU A 69 -16.40 -11.01 -3.85
C GLU A 69 -17.63 -10.41 -4.57
N SER A 70 -18.72 -10.11 -3.85
CA SER A 70 -19.88 -9.40 -4.42
C SER A 70 -19.53 -8.02 -4.98
N CYS A 71 -18.64 -7.29 -4.31
CA CYS A 71 -18.17 -5.99 -4.80
C CYS A 71 -17.39 -6.12 -6.12
N ILE A 72 -16.54 -7.15 -6.25
CA ILE A 72 -15.86 -7.47 -7.51
C ILE A 72 -16.87 -7.78 -8.62
N GLU A 73 -17.93 -8.53 -8.33
CA GLU A 73 -18.99 -8.80 -9.31
C GLU A 73 -19.73 -7.53 -9.75
N LYS A 74 -19.98 -6.59 -8.83
CA LYS A 74 -20.53 -5.26 -9.19
C LYS A 74 -19.62 -4.53 -10.16
N ILE A 75 -18.32 -4.46 -9.88
CA ILE A 75 -17.35 -3.78 -10.75
C ILE A 75 -17.32 -4.42 -12.13
N LYS A 76 -17.37 -5.77 -12.21
CA LYS A 76 -17.45 -6.48 -13.49
C LYS A 76 -18.70 -6.09 -14.28
N LEU A 77 -19.86 -5.93 -13.63
CA LEU A 77 -21.09 -5.49 -14.28
C LEU A 77 -20.96 -4.05 -14.80
N ILE A 78 -20.43 -3.14 -13.97
CA ILE A 78 -20.16 -1.75 -14.35
C ILE A 78 -19.29 -1.69 -15.61
N LEU A 79 -18.18 -2.42 -15.61
CA LEU A 79 -17.26 -2.47 -16.75
C LEU A 79 -17.88 -3.18 -17.96
N ARG A 80 -18.76 -4.17 -17.77
CA ARG A 80 -19.39 -4.86 -18.90
C ARG A 80 -20.39 -3.96 -19.61
N ASP A 81 -21.20 -3.24 -18.85
CA ASP A 81 -22.32 -2.47 -19.39
C ASP A 81 -21.89 -1.06 -19.82
N ASP A 82 -20.86 -0.49 -19.17
CA ASP A 82 -20.45 0.91 -19.35
C ASP A 82 -18.91 1.09 -19.48
N ARG A 83 -18.18 0.12 -20.07
CA ARG A 83 -16.71 0.21 -20.25
C ARG A 83 -16.22 1.53 -20.85
N THR A 84 -16.98 2.13 -21.77
CA THR A 84 -16.59 3.37 -22.45
C THR A 84 -16.96 4.64 -21.68
N ASN A 85 -17.77 4.53 -20.62
CA ASN A 85 -18.16 5.65 -19.79
C ASN A 85 -17.23 5.74 -18.58
N ILE A 86 -16.10 6.44 -18.77
CA ILE A 86 -15.03 6.55 -17.76
C ILE A 86 -15.53 7.11 -16.42
N ASN A 87 -16.47 8.06 -16.46
CA ASN A 87 -17.05 8.68 -15.26
C ASN A 87 -17.79 7.68 -14.36
N ARG A 88 -18.17 6.51 -14.90
CA ARG A 88 -18.86 5.51 -14.10
C ARG A 88 -17.89 4.68 -13.26
N TRP A 89 -16.69 4.40 -13.77
CA TRP A 89 -15.78 3.42 -13.17
C TRP A 89 -14.45 3.99 -12.68
N TYR A 90 -13.99 5.13 -13.19
CA TYR A 90 -12.66 5.67 -12.86
C TYR A 90 -12.64 6.44 -11.54
N ASP A 91 -13.59 7.35 -11.32
CA ASP A 91 -13.76 8.05 -10.06
C ASP A 91 -15.25 8.35 -9.84
N ASN A 92 -15.88 7.57 -8.98
CA ASN A 92 -17.32 7.64 -8.73
C ASN A 92 -17.63 7.31 -7.27
N ILE A 93 -17.60 8.35 -6.43
CA ILE A 93 -17.91 8.23 -5.00
C ILE A 93 -19.35 7.75 -4.75
N GLU A 94 -20.30 8.06 -5.63
CA GLU A 94 -21.71 7.71 -5.42
C GLU A 94 -21.95 6.20 -5.58
N GLU A 95 -21.36 5.59 -6.61
CA GLU A 95 -21.55 4.17 -6.92
C GLU A 95 -20.48 3.25 -6.32
N LEU A 96 -19.33 3.78 -5.87
CA LEU A 96 -18.18 2.96 -5.47
C LEU A 96 -17.67 3.23 -4.05
N HIS A 97 -18.20 4.21 -3.31
CA HIS A 97 -17.79 4.48 -1.93
C HIS A 97 -18.84 4.03 -0.91
N ARG A 98 -18.43 3.25 0.10
CA ARG A 98 -19.25 2.84 1.25
C ARG A 98 -20.56 2.12 0.87
N ILE A 99 -20.55 1.43 -0.26
CA ILE A 99 -21.70 0.72 -0.80
C ILE A 99 -22.11 -0.41 0.12
N ILE A 100 -23.38 -0.43 0.52
CA ILE A 100 -23.94 -1.48 1.38
C ILE A 100 -24.04 -2.77 0.57
N VAL A 101 -23.26 -3.78 0.98
CA VAL A 101 -23.27 -5.11 0.36
C VAL A 101 -24.22 -6.04 1.10
N TRP A 102 -24.17 -6.03 2.43
CA TRP A 102 -25.01 -6.91 3.24
C TRP A 102 -25.15 -6.44 4.69
N LYS A 103 -26.33 -6.71 5.26
CA LYS A 103 -26.63 -6.52 6.69
C LYS A 103 -27.45 -7.72 7.20
N PRO A 104 -27.12 -8.29 8.38
CA PRO A 104 -27.96 -9.30 9.01
C PRO A 104 -29.34 -8.72 9.35
N GLY A 105 -30.42 -9.30 8.81
CA GLY A 105 -31.79 -8.85 9.07
C GLY A 105 -32.13 -7.44 8.56
N GLY A 106 -31.27 -6.87 7.72
CA GLY A 106 -31.50 -5.56 7.10
C GLY A 106 -32.51 -5.62 5.96
N ASP A 107 -33.08 -4.45 5.62
CA ASP A 107 -33.88 -4.29 4.43
C ASP A 107 -32.98 -4.46 3.17
N GLU A 108 -33.47 -5.21 2.19
CA GLU A 108 -32.76 -5.42 0.92
C GLU A 108 -32.86 -4.19 0.01
N THR A 109 -33.83 -3.29 0.23
CA THR A 109 -34.02 -2.10 -0.61
C THR A 109 -32.85 -1.11 -0.55
N VAL A 110 -32.07 -1.14 0.52
CA VAL A 110 -30.90 -0.27 0.71
C VAL A 110 -29.59 -0.90 0.23
N TRP A 111 -29.63 -2.15 -0.26
CA TRP A 111 -28.46 -2.78 -0.84
C TRP A 111 -28.05 -2.03 -2.11
N ASP A 112 -26.75 -2.02 -2.38
CA ASP A 112 -26.16 -1.29 -3.51
C ASP A 112 -26.24 0.25 -3.42
N THR A 113 -26.64 0.79 -2.27
CA THR A 113 -26.65 2.24 -2.02
C THR A 113 -25.49 2.67 -1.11
N ASN A 114 -25.16 3.95 -1.15
CA ASN A 114 -24.24 4.61 -0.21
C ASN A 114 -25.00 5.34 0.92
N GLU A 115 -26.30 5.08 1.09
CA GLU A 115 -27.14 5.81 2.03
C GLU A 115 -26.63 5.68 3.47
N GLU A 116 -26.59 6.83 4.16
CA GLU A 116 -26.25 6.87 5.57
C GLU A 116 -27.36 6.21 6.37
N TYR A 117 -27.04 5.06 6.96
CA TYR A 117 -27.96 4.31 7.81
C TYR A 117 -27.73 4.70 9.27
N GLU A 118 -28.80 5.00 10.01
CA GLU A 118 -28.69 5.24 11.46
C GLU A 118 -28.05 4.03 12.13
N ASP A 119 -26.89 4.23 12.75
CA ASP A 119 -26.23 3.21 13.56
C ASP A 119 -27.18 2.84 14.71
N ASP A 120 -27.94 1.75 14.58
CA ASP A 120 -28.64 1.18 15.73
C ASP A 120 -27.55 0.67 16.68
N PRO A 121 -27.39 1.22 17.89
CA PRO A 121 -26.37 0.79 18.84
C PRO A 121 -26.51 -0.70 19.24
N ASN A 122 -27.64 -1.33 18.91
CA ASN A 122 -27.92 -2.74 19.11
C ASN A 122 -27.64 -3.61 17.88
N GLU A 123 -27.51 -3.05 16.67
CA GLU A 123 -27.26 -3.79 15.41
C GLU A 123 -25.87 -3.48 14.85
N ARG A 124 -24.89 -4.27 15.30
CA ARG A 124 -23.47 -3.88 15.26
C ARG A 124 -22.71 -4.14 13.96
N MET A 125 -23.35 -4.62 12.88
CA MET A 125 -22.57 -5.07 11.71
C MET A 125 -23.27 -4.80 10.38
N VAL A 126 -22.71 -3.87 9.60
CA VAL A 126 -23.03 -3.63 8.19
C VAL A 126 -21.76 -3.87 7.39
N TYR A 127 -21.87 -4.61 6.30
CA TYR A 127 -20.76 -4.87 5.39
C TYR A 127 -20.86 -3.90 4.22
N ARG A 128 -19.84 -3.05 4.11
CA ARG A 128 -19.71 -2.05 3.05
C ARG A 128 -18.50 -2.35 2.18
N CYS A 129 -18.56 -1.96 0.92
CA CYS A 129 -17.43 -1.98 0.02
C CYS A 129 -17.10 -0.57 -0.44
N SER A 130 -15.81 -0.27 -0.52
CA SER A 130 -15.29 0.87 -1.26
C SER A 130 -14.28 0.38 -2.28
N VAL A 131 -14.29 0.94 -3.48
CA VAL A 131 -13.26 0.72 -4.50
C VAL A 131 -12.35 1.93 -4.47
N VAL A 132 -11.06 1.71 -4.20
CA VAL A 132 -10.07 2.78 -4.07
C VAL A 132 -9.03 2.58 -5.17
N GLY A 133 -8.61 3.69 -5.78
CA GLY A 133 -7.55 3.70 -6.78
C GLY A 133 -6.57 4.83 -6.52
N ASP A 134 -5.39 4.73 -7.11
CA ASP A 134 -4.33 5.73 -6.97
C ASP A 134 -4.72 7.03 -7.68
N ASP A 135 -4.50 8.18 -7.06
CA ASP A 135 -4.60 9.50 -7.68
C ASP A 135 -3.21 10.12 -7.78
N PHE A 136 -2.77 10.43 -8.99
CA PHE A 136 -1.47 11.07 -9.23
C PHE A 136 -1.57 12.59 -9.33
N THR A 137 -2.78 13.13 -9.25
CA THR A 137 -3.08 14.55 -9.43
C THR A 137 -3.43 15.24 -8.11
N ASP A 138 -3.81 14.49 -7.08
CA ASP A 138 -4.13 14.99 -5.75
C ASP A 138 -3.51 14.09 -4.67
N ASP A 139 -2.54 14.65 -3.95
CA ASP A 139 -1.87 14.06 -2.79
C ASP A 139 -2.27 14.79 -1.49
N GLU A 140 -3.29 15.64 -1.48
CA GLU A 140 -3.60 16.52 -0.35
C GLU A 140 -5.06 16.41 0.13
N GLU A 141 -6.03 16.37 -0.77
CA GLU A 141 -7.44 16.62 -0.41
C GLU A 141 -8.30 15.35 -0.40
N ALA A 142 -8.19 14.49 -1.43
CA ALA A 142 -9.12 13.38 -1.60
C ALA A 142 -8.48 12.10 -2.13
N ILE A 143 -8.98 10.97 -1.61
CA ILE A 143 -8.70 9.63 -2.14
C ILE A 143 -9.61 9.38 -3.34
N ARG A 144 -9.05 8.92 -4.47
CA ARG A 144 -9.85 8.54 -5.64
C ARG A 144 -10.64 7.26 -5.40
N ILE A 145 -11.95 7.30 -5.70
CA ILE A 145 -12.84 6.16 -5.51
C ILE A 145 -13.19 5.55 -6.87
N GLY A 146 -12.39 4.61 -7.32
CA GLY A 146 -12.71 3.86 -8.52
C GLY A 146 -11.67 2.84 -8.93
N VAL A 147 -11.84 2.34 -10.15
CA VAL A 147 -11.02 1.28 -10.74
C VAL A 147 -9.81 1.89 -11.44
N THR A 148 -8.67 1.22 -11.34
CA THR A 148 -7.45 1.51 -12.11
C THR A 148 -7.30 0.49 -13.23
N ASP A 149 -7.02 0.96 -14.44
CA ASP A 149 -6.68 0.08 -15.56
C ASP A 149 -5.23 -0.42 -15.42
N GLU A 150 -5.05 -1.73 -15.25
CA GLU A 150 -3.73 -2.34 -15.21
C GLU A 150 -2.95 -2.16 -16.52
N ALA A 151 -3.63 -2.03 -17.67
CA ALA A 151 -2.98 -1.73 -18.95
C ALA A 151 -2.47 -0.29 -19.07
N ALA A 152 -2.88 0.60 -18.16
CA ALA A 152 -2.30 1.94 -18.04
C ALA A 152 -0.97 1.96 -17.26
N LYS A 153 -0.60 0.85 -16.60
CA LYS A 153 0.66 0.68 -15.86
C LYS A 153 1.73 0.02 -16.71
N LEU A 154 3.00 0.26 -16.34
CA LEU A 154 4.14 -0.35 -17.00
C LEU A 154 4.26 -1.84 -16.61
N ASN A 155 4.22 -2.74 -17.58
CA ASN A 155 4.34 -4.17 -17.29
C ASN A 155 5.80 -4.56 -17.01
N LEU A 156 6.11 -4.99 -15.78
CA LEU A 156 7.45 -5.42 -15.36
C LEU A 156 8.02 -6.53 -16.24
N ASN A 157 7.17 -7.39 -16.81
CA ASN A 157 7.60 -8.52 -17.61
C ASN A 157 7.96 -8.14 -19.05
N THR A 158 7.52 -6.99 -19.55
CA THR A 158 7.79 -6.55 -20.94
C THR A 158 8.44 -5.17 -21.05
N ALA A 159 8.57 -4.44 -19.95
CA ALA A 159 9.16 -3.10 -19.94
C ALA A 159 10.59 -3.09 -20.48
N THR A 160 10.98 -2.03 -21.18
CA THR A 160 12.38 -1.80 -21.57
C THR A 160 13.20 -1.23 -20.41
N ARG A 161 14.53 -1.30 -20.53
CA ARG A 161 15.45 -0.67 -19.57
C ARG A 161 15.14 0.82 -19.40
N ASP A 162 14.98 1.55 -20.51
CA ASP A 162 14.75 3.00 -20.48
C ASP A 162 13.42 3.37 -19.80
N GLN A 163 12.37 2.58 -20.03
CA GLN A 163 11.08 2.78 -19.36
C GLN A 163 11.19 2.58 -17.84
N LEU A 164 11.86 1.51 -17.41
CA LEU A 164 12.09 1.26 -15.98
C LEU A 164 12.99 2.31 -15.35
N LEU A 165 13.98 2.83 -16.06
CA LEU A 165 14.89 3.85 -15.56
C LEU A 165 14.19 5.18 -15.24
N ILE A 166 13.17 5.55 -16.01
CA ILE A 166 12.33 6.71 -15.71
C ILE A 166 11.66 6.53 -14.35
N LEU A 167 11.02 5.38 -14.12
CA LEU A 167 10.32 5.10 -12.86
C LEU A 167 11.29 4.90 -11.68
N ALA A 168 12.42 4.24 -11.90
CA ALA A 168 13.42 4.02 -10.87
C ALA A 168 14.03 5.34 -10.38
N ARG A 169 14.26 6.32 -11.26
CA ARG A 169 14.71 7.65 -10.85
C ARG A 169 13.68 8.38 -9.99
N LEU A 170 12.39 8.23 -10.31
CA LEU A 170 11.32 8.80 -9.51
C LEU A 170 11.26 8.14 -8.11
N ALA A 171 11.30 6.81 -8.06
CA ALA A 171 11.13 6.06 -6.81
C ALA A 171 12.38 6.06 -5.90
N VAL A 172 13.59 6.08 -6.48
CA VAL A 172 14.84 6.19 -5.71
C VAL A 172 15.05 7.63 -5.23
N GLY A 173 14.60 8.62 -6.00
CA GLY A 173 14.72 10.03 -5.65
C GLY A 173 16.19 10.48 -5.53
N GLU A 174 16.48 11.29 -4.52
CA GLU A 174 17.81 11.85 -4.25
C GLU A 174 18.72 10.94 -3.39
N ARG A 175 18.37 9.66 -3.25
CA ARG A 175 19.16 8.71 -2.46
C ARG A 175 20.57 8.52 -3.04
N GLU A 176 21.58 8.73 -2.21
CA GLU A 176 22.98 8.53 -2.59
C GLU A 176 23.44 7.06 -2.44
N ASP A 177 22.69 6.24 -1.69
CA ASP A 177 23.06 4.85 -1.41
C ASP A 177 22.65 3.86 -2.51
N LEU A 178 21.84 4.29 -3.48
CA LEU A 178 21.34 3.48 -4.58
C LEU A 178 21.52 4.20 -5.92
N ASP A 179 22.07 3.50 -6.91
CA ASP A 179 22.00 3.93 -8.31
C ASP A 179 20.72 3.39 -8.98
N PRO A 180 19.83 4.24 -9.51
CA PRO A 180 18.67 3.80 -10.29
C PRO A 180 19.05 2.89 -11.46
N GLY A 181 20.22 3.07 -12.07
CA GLY A 181 20.73 2.21 -13.13
C GLY A 181 20.94 0.77 -12.68
N GLU A 182 21.66 0.58 -11.58
CA GLU A 182 21.89 -0.73 -10.96
C GLU A 182 20.58 -1.41 -10.53
N VAL A 183 19.63 -0.66 -9.97
CA VAL A 183 18.31 -1.21 -9.60
C VAL A 183 17.58 -1.75 -10.83
N VAL A 184 17.59 -1.00 -11.94
CA VAL A 184 16.94 -1.44 -13.18
C VAL A 184 17.63 -2.68 -13.74
N ASP A 185 18.96 -2.70 -13.78
CA ASP A 185 19.70 -3.87 -14.28
C ASP A 185 19.40 -5.12 -13.45
N ALA A 186 19.30 -4.98 -12.12
CA ALA A 186 18.88 -6.06 -11.24
C ALA A 186 17.45 -6.54 -11.53
N ILE A 187 16.51 -5.64 -11.87
CA ILE A 187 15.13 -6.01 -12.26
C ILE A 187 15.13 -6.80 -13.59
N LEU A 188 15.99 -6.42 -14.54
CA LEU A 188 16.10 -7.11 -15.82
C LEU A 188 16.67 -8.52 -15.65
N ASP A 189 17.77 -8.64 -14.93
CA ASP A 189 18.46 -9.91 -14.68
C ASP A 189 17.64 -10.84 -13.78
N TRP A 190 16.73 -10.29 -12.96
CA TRP A 190 15.79 -11.12 -12.22
C TRP A 190 14.84 -11.92 -13.12
N ARG A 191 14.45 -11.35 -14.27
CA ARG A 191 13.39 -11.91 -15.15
C ARG A 191 13.87 -12.55 -16.44
N ASP A 192 15.09 -12.27 -16.89
CA ASP A 192 15.61 -12.90 -18.10
C ASP A 192 16.03 -14.35 -17.83
N ALA A 193 16.31 -15.11 -18.89
CA ALA A 193 16.48 -16.56 -18.79
C ALA A 193 17.95 -16.99 -18.70
N ASP A 194 18.88 -16.07 -18.99
CA ASP A 194 20.31 -16.33 -18.92
C ASP A 194 20.80 -16.23 -17.48
N LYS A 195 22.11 -16.27 -17.27
CA LYS A 195 22.74 -16.22 -15.94
C LYS A 195 23.87 -15.20 -15.91
N ASP A 196 23.90 -14.34 -16.92
CA ASP A 196 25.01 -13.47 -17.21
C ASP A 196 24.61 -12.07 -16.74
N PRO A 197 25.27 -11.51 -15.71
CA PRO A 197 24.89 -10.19 -15.21
C PRO A 197 25.07 -9.14 -16.31
N ARG A 198 24.11 -8.22 -16.45
CA ARG A 198 24.24 -7.08 -17.37
C ARG A 198 25.41 -6.18 -17.03
N THR A 199 25.71 -6.08 -15.75
CA THR A 199 26.76 -5.24 -15.21
C THR A 199 27.53 -6.03 -14.16
N GLU A 200 28.77 -6.43 -14.51
CA GLU A 200 29.64 -7.21 -13.63
C GLU A 200 29.96 -6.45 -12.33
N GLU A 201 30.06 -5.12 -12.38
CA GLU A 201 30.29 -4.29 -11.20
C GLU A 201 29.11 -4.31 -10.21
N ALA A 202 27.90 -4.56 -10.71
CA ALA A 202 26.68 -4.54 -9.93
C ALA A 202 26.23 -5.93 -9.44
N ASP A 203 26.95 -7.01 -9.75
CA ASP A 203 26.69 -8.38 -9.24
C ASP A 203 25.20 -8.76 -9.19
N THR A 204 24.46 -8.49 -10.27
CA THR A 204 22.99 -8.53 -10.35
C THR A 204 22.38 -9.93 -10.45
N GLU A 205 23.21 -10.97 -10.60
CA GLU A 205 22.81 -12.38 -10.77
C GLU A 205 23.45 -13.36 -9.76
N GLY A 206 24.60 -12.99 -9.19
CA GLY A 206 25.53 -13.94 -8.58
C GLY A 206 25.76 -13.77 -7.08
N ALA A 207 26.99 -13.33 -6.75
CA ALA A 207 27.56 -13.35 -5.40
C ALA A 207 26.66 -12.65 -4.36
N TYR A 208 26.02 -11.55 -4.74
CA TYR A 208 25.11 -10.82 -3.86
C TYR A 208 24.05 -11.72 -3.22
N TYR A 209 23.31 -12.51 -4.02
CA TYR A 209 22.22 -13.34 -3.50
C TYR A 209 22.72 -14.57 -2.73
N ASP A 210 23.92 -15.06 -3.05
CA ASP A 210 24.57 -16.17 -2.35
C ASP A 210 25.14 -15.76 -0.98
N GLU A 211 25.47 -14.48 -0.80
CA GLU A 211 26.00 -13.91 0.45
C GLU A 211 24.93 -13.43 1.43
N LEU A 212 23.66 -13.38 1.01
CA LEU A 212 22.55 -13.04 1.91
C LEU A 212 22.48 -14.01 3.10
N VAL A 213 22.06 -13.50 4.27
CA VAL A 213 21.87 -14.31 5.49
C VAL A 213 21.03 -15.55 5.24
N ARG A 214 20.04 -15.43 4.34
CA ARG A 214 19.34 -16.57 3.74
C ARG A 214 19.55 -16.49 2.23
N PRO A 215 20.47 -17.29 1.68
CA PRO A 215 20.74 -17.28 0.25
C PRO A 215 19.48 -17.58 -0.54
N ILE A 216 19.26 -16.80 -1.59
CA ILE A 216 18.21 -17.03 -2.57
C ILE A 216 18.85 -17.17 -3.95
N LYS A 217 18.12 -17.77 -4.88
CA LYS A 217 18.51 -17.76 -6.28
C LYS A 217 17.67 -16.75 -7.02
N VAL A 218 18.31 -16.08 -7.97
CA VAL A 218 17.61 -15.30 -8.99
C VAL A 218 16.66 -16.23 -9.71
N LYS A 219 15.48 -15.70 -10.03
CA LYS A 219 14.38 -16.51 -10.54
C LYS A 219 14.62 -16.92 -11.99
N ASN A 220 15.20 -16.02 -12.77
CA ASN A 220 15.51 -16.16 -14.18
C ASN A 220 14.24 -16.52 -14.97
N ALA A 221 13.13 -15.86 -14.60
CA ALA A 221 11.80 -16.03 -15.15
C ALA A 221 10.92 -14.84 -14.77
N LEU A 222 9.84 -14.67 -15.54
CA LEU A 222 8.86 -13.59 -15.35
C LEU A 222 8.37 -13.48 -13.90
N PHE A 223 8.12 -12.24 -13.48
CA PHE A 223 7.55 -11.90 -12.19
C PHE A 223 6.12 -12.45 -12.05
N ASP A 224 5.82 -13.07 -10.91
CA ASP A 224 4.47 -13.57 -10.58
C ASP A 224 3.63 -12.51 -9.86
N THR A 225 4.28 -11.65 -9.07
CA THR A 225 3.66 -10.53 -8.35
C THR A 225 4.59 -9.32 -8.40
N VAL A 226 4.07 -8.13 -8.09
CA VAL A 226 4.89 -6.91 -8.03
C VAL A 226 5.80 -6.94 -6.80
N GLU A 227 5.34 -7.45 -5.65
CA GLU A 227 6.11 -7.52 -4.39
C GLU A 227 7.33 -8.43 -4.48
N GLU A 228 7.41 -9.28 -5.50
CA GLU A 228 8.62 -10.04 -5.79
C GLU A 228 9.83 -9.12 -6.04
N LEU A 229 9.61 -7.85 -6.44
CA LEU A 229 10.66 -6.82 -6.50
C LEU A 229 11.42 -6.67 -5.17
N LEU A 230 10.82 -6.92 -4.00
CA LEU A 230 11.51 -6.85 -2.71
C LEU A 230 12.60 -7.92 -2.52
N ARG A 231 12.72 -8.85 -3.47
CA ARG A 231 13.81 -9.84 -3.52
C ARG A 231 14.96 -9.41 -4.42
N VAL A 232 14.76 -8.39 -5.25
CA VAL A 232 15.74 -7.89 -6.22
C VAL A 232 16.76 -7.02 -5.49
N LYS A 233 18.03 -7.10 -5.89
CA LYS A 233 19.10 -6.25 -5.35
C LYS A 233 18.72 -4.76 -5.49
N GLY A 234 18.97 -3.98 -4.44
CA GLY A 234 18.71 -2.53 -4.42
C GLY A 234 17.24 -2.15 -4.23
N MET A 235 16.32 -3.12 -4.21
CA MET A 235 14.92 -2.87 -3.88
C MET A 235 14.69 -2.98 -2.38
N ASP A 236 13.97 -2.00 -1.83
CA ASP A 236 13.48 -1.99 -0.47
C ASP A 236 12.04 -1.47 -0.40
N GLY A 237 11.49 -1.38 0.81
CA GLY A 237 10.14 -0.88 1.03
C GLY A 237 9.95 0.58 0.58
N ARG A 238 10.99 1.41 0.66
CA ARG A 238 10.93 2.82 0.25
C ARG A 238 10.90 2.95 -1.27
N VAL A 239 11.71 2.18 -1.99
CA VAL A 239 11.65 2.19 -3.47
C VAL A 239 10.33 1.62 -3.97
N LEU A 240 9.80 0.55 -3.35
CA LEU A 240 8.58 -0.08 -3.83
C LEU A 240 7.31 0.69 -3.43
N TYR A 241 7.19 1.08 -2.16
CA TYR A 241 5.96 1.67 -1.59
C TYR A 241 6.04 3.18 -1.39
N GLY A 242 7.24 3.76 -1.40
CA GLY A 242 7.43 5.21 -1.25
C GLY A 242 7.23 5.74 0.17
N GLU A 243 6.92 7.04 0.18
CA GLU A 243 6.41 7.96 1.20
C GLU A 243 5.13 7.46 1.90
N ASP A 244 4.23 6.90 1.10
CA ASP A 244 2.86 6.58 1.49
C ASP A 244 2.78 5.29 2.32
N TYR A 245 3.02 5.42 3.62
CA TYR A 245 3.13 4.28 4.52
C TYR A 245 1.77 3.69 4.87
N ASP A 246 0.73 4.52 4.99
CA ASP A 246 -0.63 4.06 5.27
C ASP A 246 -1.42 3.69 4.01
N ARG A 247 -0.85 3.97 2.82
CA ARG A 247 -1.33 3.59 1.48
C ARG A 247 -2.67 4.22 1.15
N ASN A 248 -2.83 5.49 1.52
CA ASN A 248 -4.05 6.24 1.28
C ASN A 248 -3.91 7.21 0.09
N GLY A 249 -2.70 7.39 -0.46
CA GLY A 249 -2.41 8.30 -1.56
C GLY A 249 -2.32 9.78 -1.17
N LEU A 250 -2.36 10.11 0.12
CA LEU A 250 -2.38 11.46 0.67
C LEU A 250 -1.16 11.70 1.55
N LEU A 251 -0.53 12.85 1.38
CA LEU A 251 0.65 13.25 2.12
C LEU A 251 0.29 13.54 3.58
N SER A 252 0.65 12.62 4.47
CA SER A 252 0.43 12.79 5.89
C SER A 252 1.55 13.63 6.54
N PRO A 253 1.30 14.30 7.67
CA PRO A 253 2.34 15.11 8.34
C PRO A 253 3.58 14.36 8.80
N ASN A 254 3.58 13.02 8.81
CA ASN A 254 4.73 12.18 9.14
C ASN A 254 5.40 11.57 7.90
N GLU A 255 4.96 11.97 6.71
CA GLU A 255 5.49 11.57 5.40
C GLU A 255 6.09 12.81 4.67
N ASP A 256 6.22 13.92 5.40
CA ASP A 256 6.79 15.20 4.95
C ASP A 256 7.58 15.88 6.11
N ASP A 257 8.21 15.07 6.98
CA ASP A 257 8.96 15.58 8.14
C ASP A 257 10.44 15.13 8.20
N GLY A 258 10.92 14.56 7.11
CA GLY A 258 12.27 14.10 6.88
C GLY A 258 12.57 12.82 7.65
N ASP A 259 13.42 12.95 8.65
CA ASP A 259 13.82 11.83 9.52
C ASP A 259 13.22 11.95 10.94
N GLU A 260 12.25 12.86 11.16
CA GLU A 260 11.67 13.08 12.49
C GLU A 260 10.78 11.92 12.93
N ARG A 261 9.92 11.44 12.03
CA ARG A 261 9.07 10.26 12.24
C ARG A 261 9.30 9.25 11.11
N PHE A 262 8.71 8.08 11.31
CA PHE A 262 8.69 7.06 10.27
C PHE A 262 7.41 7.27 9.44
N PRO A 263 7.43 7.07 8.11
CA PRO A 263 8.54 6.60 7.26
C PRO A 263 9.65 7.65 7.03
N PRO A 264 10.88 7.26 6.66
CA PRO A 264 11.89 8.22 6.21
C PRO A 264 11.47 8.86 4.89
N ASP A 265 11.39 10.19 4.87
CA ASP A 265 10.99 11.00 3.71
C ASP A 265 12.03 12.10 3.41
N ASP A 266 11.80 12.90 2.36
CA ASP A 266 12.71 13.98 1.96
C ASP A 266 12.22 15.40 2.32
N ALA A 267 11.05 15.51 2.95
CA ALA A 267 10.37 16.74 3.33
C ALA A 267 10.32 17.79 2.21
N ASP A 268 10.16 17.35 0.96
CA ASP A 268 10.09 18.20 -0.22
C ASP A 268 8.67 18.74 -0.50
N GLY A 269 7.70 18.33 0.31
CA GLY A 269 6.30 18.66 0.21
C GLY A 269 5.52 17.76 -0.74
N PHE A 270 6.12 16.77 -1.39
CA PHE A 270 5.44 15.88 -2.33
C PHE A 270 5.45 14.45 -1.85
N LEU A 271 4.34 13.76 -2.04
CA LEU A 271 4.27 12.34 -1.73
C LEU A 271 5.01 11.52 -2.79
N ASN A 272 6.09 10.84 -2.40
CA ASN A 272 6.66 9.81 -3.25
C ASN A 272 5.82 8.53 -3.12
N LEU A 273 5.17 8.09 -4.20
CA LEU A 273 4.34 6.88 -4.17
C LEU A 273 5.12 5.57 -4.42
N GLY A 274 6.45 5.66 -4.61
CA GLY A 274 7.30 4.53 -4.97
C GLY A 274 6.95 3.96 -6.35
N LEU A 275 7.36 2.71 -6.61
CA LEU A 275 7.09 2.05 -7.90
C LEU A 275 5.69 1.42 -8.00
N LEU A 276 5.08 1.02 -6.89
CA LEU A 276 3.91 0.14 -6.87
C LEU A 276 2.73 0.65 -7.74
N PRO A 277 2.35 1.94 -7.71
CA PRO A 277 1.22 2.42 -8.51
C PRO A 277 1.49 2.48 -10.02
N TYR A 278 2.76 2.50 -10.41
CA TYR A 278 3.18 2.67 -11.81
C TYR A 278 3.44 1.35 -12.54
N VAL A 279 3.56 0.25 -11.82
CA VAL A 279 3.98 -1.04 -12.39
C VAL A 279 2.95 -2.15 -12.21
N THR A 280 2.98 -3.14 -13.09
CA THR A 280 2.10 -4.31 -13.05
C THR A 280 2.77 -5.56 -13.58
N VAL A 281 2.20 -6.73 -13.28
CA VAL A 281 2.52 -8.01 -13.94
C VAL A 281 1.32 -8.59 -14.70
N HIS A 282 0.17 -7.89 -14.70
CA HIS A 282 -1.11 -8.42 -15.16
C HIS A 282 -1.69 -7.72 -16.39
N SER A 283 -1.00 -6.74 -16.99
CA SER A 283 -1.54 -6.04 -18.15
C SER A 283 -1.58 -6.87 -19.43
N ARG A 284 -2.64 -6.66 -20.20
CA ARG A 284 -2.83 -7.20 -21.54
C ARG A 284 -3.67 -6.22 -22.35
N ASP A 285 -3.13 -5.77 -23.48
CA ASP A 285 -3.83 -4.93 -24.44
C ASP A 285 -3.84 -5.62 -25.80
N PHE A 286 -5.01 -5.67 -26.46
CA PHE A 286 -5.14 -6.21 -27.82
C PHE A 286 -4.70 -5.20 -28.89
N ASN A 287 -4.29 -4.00 -28.48
CA ASN A 287 -3.94 -2.87 -29.33
C ASN A 287 -5.11 -2.44 -30.25
N VAL A 288 -6.33 -2.51 -29.70
CA VAL A 288 -7.56 -2.09 -30.38
C VAL A 288 -8.18 -0.88 -29.68
N SER A 289 -8.88 -0.05 -30.44
CA SER A 289 -9.68 1.07 -29.94
C SER A 289 -10.98 0.60 -29.29
N ASN A 290 -11.69 1.52 -28.65
CA ASN A 290 -12.96 1.23 -27.94
C ASN A 290 -14.07 0.68 -28.84
N ASP A 291 -13.97 0.91 -30.15
CA ASP A 291 -14.85 0.40 -31.20
C ASP A 291 -14.24 -0.77 -31.98
N GLU A 292 -13.25 -1.45 -31.40
CA GLU A 292 -12.67 -2.72 -31.89
C GLU A 292 -11.91 -2.60 -33.23
N ARG A 293 -11.46 -1.38 -33.58
CA ARG A 293 -10.55 -1.14 -34.71
C ARG A 293 -9.10 -1.12 -34.23
N ASP A 294 -8.16 -1.26 -35.15
CA ASP A 294 -6.74 -1.11 -34.82
C ASP A 294 -6.44 0.31 -34.31
N ARG A 295 -5.65 0.42 -33.24
CA ARG A 295 -5.21 1.74 -32.75
C ARG A 295 -4.32 2.43 -33.78
N ILE A 296 -4.55 3.73 -33.96
CA ILE A 296 -3.74 4.57 -34.84
C ILE A 296 -2.46 4.95 -34.09
N ASN A 297 -1.30 4.53 -34.63
CA ASN A 297 -0.02 5.00 -34.12
C ASN A 297 0.17 6.49 -34.46
N ILE A 298 0.11 7.35 -33.44
CA ILE A 298 0.28 8.79 -33.60
C ILE A 298 1.72 9.20 -33.95
N TYR A 299 2.68 8.28 -33.85
CA TYR A 299 4.08 8.47 -34.22
C TYR A 299 4.43 7.84 -35.57
N ASP A 300 3.43 7.59 -36.43
CA ASP A 300 3.66 7.08 -37.78
C ASP A 300 4.53 8.07 -38.60
N ALA A 301 5.58 7.56 -39.23
CA ALA A 301 6.50 8.35 -40.05
C ALA A 301 5.78 8.92 -41.29
N ASP A 302 4.73 8.23 -41.79
CA ASP A 302 3.88 8.76 -42.85
C ASP A 302 2.82 9.71 -42.29
N GLN A 303 3.17 10.99 -42.21
CA GLN A 303 2.28 12.05 -41.71
C GLN A 303 1.04 12.28 -42.57
N ARG A 304 1.08 11.95 -43.88
CA ARG A 304 -0.11 12.05 -44.74
C ARG A 304 -1.05 10.89 -44.46
N GLY A 305 -0.52 9.67 -44.42
CA GLY A 305 -1.29 8.48 -44.03
C GLY A 305 -1.88 8.60 -42.63
N LEU A 306 -1.14 9.17 -41.67
CA LEU A 306 -1.65 9.45 -40.33
C LEU A 306 -2.84 10.42 -40.36
N ARG A 307 -2.71 11.54 -41.09
CA ARG A 307 -3.83 12.50 -41.24
C ARG A 307 -5.06 11.83 -41.83
N ASP A 308 -4.90 11.02 -42.88
CA ASP A 308 -6.03 10.35 -43.54
C ASP A 308 -6.72 9.36 -42.59
N LYS A 309 -5.95 8.54 -41.85
CA LYS A 309 -6.46 7.63 -40.81
C LYS A 309 -7.21 8.39 -39.70
N LEU A 310 -6.69 9.54 -39.26
CA LEU A 310 -7.32 10.37 -38.24
C LEU A 310 -8.60 11.04 -38.75
N MET A 311 -8.62 11.52 -39.99
CA MET A 311 -9.83 12.08 -40.62
C MET A 311 -10.90 11.01 -40.85
N GLU A 312 -10.52 9.77 -41.13
CA GLU A 312 -11.45 8.65 -41.21
C GLU A 312 -12.03 8.30 -39.83
N ALA A 313 -11.17 8.23 -38.80
CA ALA A 313 -11.60 7.87 -37.45
C ALA A 313 -12.38 8.98 -36.72
N PHE A 314 -12.10 10.25 -37.02
CA PHE A 314 -12.71 11.42 -36.41
C PHE A 314 -13.28 12.37 -37.47
N ALA A 315 -14.06 11.82 -38.42
CA ALA A 315 -14.61 12.57 -39.55
C ALA A 315 -15.40 13.81 -39.14
N ASP A 316 -16.05 13.78 -37.97
CA ASP A 316 -16.88 14.86 -37.45
C ASP A 316 -16.11 15.86 -36.56
N ASP A 317 -14.81 15.64 -36.31
CA ASP A 317 -14.02 16.44 -35.37
C ASP A 317 -12.64 16.82 -35.92
N SER A 318 -12.64 17.73 -36.90
CA SER A 318 -11.41 18.26 -37.52
C SER A 318 -10.48 18.97 -36.53
N ALA A 319 -11.01 19.47 -35.41
CA ALA A 319 -10.23 20.13 -34.37
C ALA A 319 -9.37 19.11 -33.62
N LYS A 320 -9.96 17.97 -33.20
CA LYS A 320 -9.20 16.86 -32.60
C LYS A 320 -8.10 16.34 -33.52
N VAL A 321 -8.39 16.14 -34.81
CA VAL A 321 -7.38 15.70 -35.78
C VAL A 321 -6.21 16.67 -35.83
N SER A 322 -6.48 17.98 -35.87
CA SER A 322 -5.45 19.01 -35.92
C SER A 322 -4.61 19.04 -34.64
N TYR A 323 -5.25 18.90 -33.49
CA TYR A 323 -4.59 18.82 -32.18
C TYR A 323 -3.65 17.62 -32.07
N VAL A 324 -4.13 16.42 -32.42
CA VAL A 324 -3.31 15.18 -32.36
C VAL A 324 -2.10 15.27 -33.30
N LEU A 325 -2.28 15.80 -34.52
CA LEU A 325 -1.17 15.99 -35.46
C LEU A 325 -0.13 16.98 -34.92
N GLN A 326 -0.57 18.06 -34.27
CA GLN A 326 0.34 19.03 -33.67
C GLN A 326 1.14 18.41 -32.51
N ALA A 327 0.48 17.68 -31.62
CA ALA A 327 1.11 17.01 -30.50
C ALA A 327 2.12 15.94 -30.96
N ALA A 328 1.77 15.17 -31.99
CA ALA A 328 2.66 14.18 -32.59
C ALA A 328 3.95 14.83 -33.17
N GLN A 329 3.82 16.00 -33.80
CA GLN A 329 4.97 16.72 -34.37
C GLN A 329 5.90 17.31 -33.32
N GLN A 330 5.36 17.84 -32.22
CA GLN A 330 6.19 18.39 -31.14
C GLN A 330 7.10 17.33 -30.53
N ARG A 331 6.55 16.14 -30.23
CA ARG A 331 7.34 15.03 -29.67
C ARG A 331 8.33 14.42 -30.67
N GLY A 332 8.00 14.44 -31.97
CA GLY A 332 8.93 14.04 -33.03
C GLY A 332 10.12 14.99 -33.18
N ASN A 333 9.94 16.27 -32.86
CA ASN A 333 11.01 17.27 -32.84
C ASN A 333 11.90 17.15 -31.60
N ASP A 334 11.34 16.81 -30.44
CA ASP A 334 12.13 16.61 -29.20
C ASP A 334 13.06 15.38 -29.28
N ASN A 335 12.68 14.37 -30.07
CA ASN A 335 13.55 13.23 -30.41
C ASN A 335 14.40 13.46 -31.68
N GLY A 336 14.30 14.64 -32.30
CA GLY A 336 14.85 14.94 -33.64
C GLY A 336 16.28 15.49 -33.67
N ASP A 337 16.90 15.79 -32.52
CA ASP A 337 18.32 16.20 -32.44
C ASP A 337 19.24 15.02 -32.07
N GLY A 338 19.06 13.92 -32.80
CA GLY A 338 19.81 12.69 -32.58
C GLY A 338 19.74 11.76 -33.78
N SER A 339 20.60 12.02 -34.77
CA SER A 339 21.00 11.12 -35.87
C SER A 339 20.18 11.19 -37.17
N GLU A 340 20.61 12.06 -38.09
CA GLU A 340 20.53 11.74 -39.52
C GLU A 340 21.55 10.64 -39.85
N GLY A 341 21.08 9.40 -39.93
CA GLY A 341 21.87 8.24 -40.31
C GLY A 341 21.06 7.28 -41.18
N SER A 342 21.14 7.47 -42.49
CA SER A 342 20.66 6.52 -43.50
C SER A 342 21.23 5.11 -43.27
N GLY A 343 20.37 4.09 -43.29
CA GLY A 343 20.71 2.77 -43.85
C GLY A 343 20.49 1.54 -42.97
N SER A 344 19.60 0.66 -43.45
CA SER A 344 19.63 -0.82 -43.38
C SER A 344 20.51 -1.53 -42.33
N ASN A 345 19.83 -2.37 -41.54
CA ASN A 345 20.28 -3.58 -40.83
C ASN A 345 21.68 -4.13 -41.17
N THR A 346 22.60 -4.22 -40.18
CA THR A 346 23.34 -5.43 -39.72
C THR A 346 24.47 -5.09 -38.71
N GLY A 347 24.57 -5.83 -37.61
CA GLY A 347 25.83 -6.32 -37.02
C GLY A 347 26.65 -5.45 -36.03
N ALA A 348 26.66 -5.87 -34.77
CA ALA A 348 27.76 -5.91 -33.77
C ALA A 348 28.75 -4.73 -33.59
N GLY A 349 28.98 -4.34 -32.34
CA GLY A 349 30.23 -3.70 -31.88
C GLY A 349 30.04 -2.56 -30.88
N ALA A 350 30.65 -2.70 -29.70
CA ALA A 350 30.60 -1.80 -28.56
C ALA A 350 31.29 -0.44 -28.78
N SER A 351 30.84 0.57 -28.02
CA SER A 351 31.62 1.43 -27.09
C SER A 351 31.24 2.92 -27.14
N GLY A 352 30.84 3.45 -25.97
CA GLY A 352 31.31 4.74 -25.43
C GLY A 352 30.68 6.05 -25.92
N ALA A 353 29.98 6.73 -25.00
CA ALA A 353 30.21 8.12 -24.55
C ALA A 353 28.93 9.00 -24.44
N ALA A 354 28.70 9.39 -23.18
CA ALA A 354 28.05 10.59 -22.63
C ALA A 354 27.35 11.59 -23.56
N GLY A 355 26.09 11.90 -23.21
CA GLY A 355 25.36 13.09 -23.63
C GLY A 355 24.15 13.28 -22.72
N THR A 356 24.20 14.32 -21.89
CA THR A 356 23.10 14.86 -21.09
C THR A 356 22.03 15.45 -22.01
N ASP A 357 20.75 15.08 -21.86
CA ASP A 357 19.68 16.05 -22.11
C ASP A 357 18.33 15.64 -21.49
N GLU A 358 17.66 16.66 -20.95
CA GLU A 358 16.37 16.66 -20.27
C GLU A 358 15.25 16.92 -21.29
N GLY A 359 14.09 16.27 -21.16
CA GLY A 359 12.93 16.61 -22.00
C GLY A 359 11.82 15.56 -22.09
N GLY A 360 11.17 15.25 -20.96
CA GLY A 360 10.00 14.37 -20.94
C GLY A 360 8.68 15.15 -20.93
N GLY A 361 7.91 15.09 -22.03
CA GLY A 361 6.55 15.67 -22.11
C GLY A 361 5.60 15.06 -21.09
N ALA A 362 5.04 15.92 -20.22
CA ALA A 362 4.22 15.55 -19.08
C ALA A 362 2.73 15.41 -19.45
N ALA A 363 2.04 14.49 -18.77
CA ALA A 363 0.58 14.49 -18.69
C ALA A 363 0.07 15.82 -18.11
N THR A 364 -1.16 16.20 -18.39
CA THR A 364 -1.74 17.49 -17.97
C THR A 364 -2.93 17.29 -17.04
N ASP A 365 -3.15 18.23 -16.12
CA ASP A 365 -4.33 18.27 -15.26
C ASP A 365 -5.61 18.68 -16.02
N ASP A 366 -6.74 18.74 -15.32
CA ASP A 366 -8.06 19.11 -15.86
C ASP A 366 -8.14 20.57 -16.37
N GLU A 367 -7.13 21.39 -16.04
CA GLU A 367 -6.93 22.74 -16.57
C GLU A 367 -5.95 22.79 -17.76
N GLY A 368 -5.44 21.64 -18.20
CA GLY A 368 -4.50 21.52 -19.32
C GLY A 368 -3.07 21.94 -18.99
N ARG A 369 -2.70 22.04 -17.70
CA ARG A 369 -1.34 22.34 -17.27
C ARG A 369 -0.53 21.06 -17.16
N PRO A 370 0.73 21.03 -17.63
CA PRO A 370 1.64 19.91 -17.38
C PRO A 370 1.69 19.55 -15.90
N ILE A 371 1.60 18.27 -15.54
CA ILE A 371 1.70 17.76 -14.16
C ILE A 371 3.04 18.16 -13.53
N THR A 372 4.11 18.25 -14.34
CA THR A 372 5.40 18.78 -13.92
C THR A 372 5.35 20.28 -13.56
N GLN A 373 4.41 21.05 -14.12
CA GLN A 373 4.20 22.44 -13.72
C GLN A 373 3.54 22.55 -12.34
N ARG A 374 2.67 21.62 -11.94
CA ARG A 374 2.09 21.62 -10.57
C ARG A 374 3.18 21.34 -9.53
N SER A 375 4.11 20.42 -9.83
CA SER A 375 5.26 20.16 -8.95
C SER A 375 6.26 21.32 -8.93
N THR A 376 6.53 21.99 -10.05
CA THR A 376 7.36 23.21 -10.02
C THR A 376 6.65 24.37 -9.30
N ASP A 377 5.35 24.55 -9.48
CA ASP A 377 4.58 25.62 -8.83
C ASP A 377 4.51 25.44 -7.31
N LYS A 378 4.40 24.20 -6.83
CA LYS A 378 4.43 23.88 -5.40
C LYS A 378 5.86 23.99 -4.84
N ARG A 379 6.90 23.55 -5.58
CA ARG A 379 8.32 23.81 -5.24
C ARG A 379 8.65 25.31 -5.17
N GLU A 380 8.15 26.11 -6.12
CA GLU A 380 8.34 27.56 -6.14
C GLU A 380 7.60 28.25 -4.99
N ARG A 381 6.38 27.81 -4.64
CA ARG A 381 5.64 28.30 -3.48
C ARG A 381 6.35 27.98 -2.16
N LEU A 382 6.85 26.75 -2.00
CA LEU A 382 7.62 26.31 -0.82
C LEU A 382 8.97 27.02 -0.69
N ALA A 383 9.66 27.25 -1.82
CA ALA A 383 10.90 28.02 -1.86
C ALA A 383 10.71 29.49 -1.47
N GLN A 384 9.54 30.08 -1.78
CA GLN A 384 9.18 31.44 -1.39
C GLN A 384 8.75 31.56 0.09
N SER A 385 8.35 30.47 0.74
CA SER A 385 7.90 30.44 2.14
C SER A 385 8.98 30.06 3.17
N ARG A 386 10.18 29.63 2.75
CA ARG A 386 11.28 29.31 3.67
C ARG A 386 12.01 30.59 4.15
N PRO A 387 12.10 30.87 5.46
CA PRO A 387 13.00 31.91 5.96
C PRO A 387 14.47 31.48 5.78
N PRO A 388 15.42 32.42 5.58
CA PRO A 388 16.82 32.08 5.37
C PRO A 388 17.40 31.34 6.60
N ARG A 389 18.12 30.25 6.33
CA ARG A 389 18.82 29.43 7.32
C ARG A 389 19.78 30.33 8.12
N ALA A 390 19.55 30.45 9.43
CA ALA A 390 20.48 31.14 10.32
C ALA A 390 21.72 30.25 10.50
N ASP A 391 22.90 30.79 10.16
CA ASP A 391 24.18 30.13 10.37
C ASP A 391 24.35 29.75 11.86
N ALA A 392 24.48 28.45 12.11
CA ALA A 392 24.81 27.93 13.43
C ALA A 392 26.24 28.34 13.81
N PRO A 393 26.50 28.85 15.03
CA PRO A 393 27.84 29.19 15.46
C PRO A 393 28.67 27.93 15.74
N PRO A 394 30.01 27.99 15.57
CA PRO A 394 30.86 26.81 15.69
C PRO A 394 30.94 26.31 17.13
N ALA A 395 30.85 24.98 17.28
CA ALA A 395 30.96 24.27 18.55
C ALA A 395 32.35 24.48 19.19
N GLY A 396 32.37 25.12 20.36
CA GLY A 396 33.56 25.28 21.18
C GLY A 396 33.57 24.32 22.37
N GLY A 397 34.59 23.45 22.41
CA GLY A 397 35.41 23.19 23.60
C GLY A 397 34.78 22.49 24.81
N THR A 398 35.11 21.21 24.94
CA THR A 398 35.00 20.37 26.15
C THR A 398 35.61 21.02 27.40
N GLY A 399 34.87 21.00 28.52
CA GLY A 399 35.36 21.30 29.88
C GLY A 399 34.54 20.55 30.93
N ASP A 400 35.23 19.67 31.67
CA ASP A 400 34.72 18.77 32.72
C ASP A 400 34.17 19.49 33.98
N PRO A 401 33.47 18.77 34.89
CA PRO A 401 32.60 19.32 35.92
C PRO A 401 33.30 19.56 37.27
N ALA A 402 32.90 20.62 38.00
CA ALA A 402 33.17 20.72 39.43
C ALA A 402 32.19 21.66 40.18
N SER A 403 31.51 21.06 41.17
CA SER A 403 31.19 21.58 42.51
C SER A 403 30.44 22.92 42.70
N GLY A 404 29.25 22.80 43.28
CA GLY A 404 28.96 23.31 44.63
C GLY A 404 28.34 24.70 44.79
N GLY A 405 27.27 24.76 45.60
CA GLY A 405 27.03 25.90 46.52
C GLY A 405 25.72 26.68 46.35
N ALA A 406 24.72 26.31 47.16
CA ALA A 406 23.83 27.12 48.02
C ALA A 406 23.24 28.49 47.58
N ALA A 407 21.93 28.63 47.91
CA ALA A 407 21.14 29.83 48.26
C ALA A 407 20.97 30.91 47.16
N ASP A 408 19.80 31.48 46.91
CA ASP A 408 18.63 31.80 47.75
C ASP A 408 17.30 31.35 47.11
#